data_AF-A0A7V9RUW4-F1
#
_entry.id   AF-A0A7V9RUW4-F1
#
_cell.length_a   1.000
_cell.length_b   1.000
_cell.length_c   1.000
_cell.angle_alpha   90.00
_cell.angle_beta   90.00
_cell.angle_gamma   90.00
#
_symmetry.space_group_name_H-M   'P 1'
#
loop_
_entity.id
_entity.type
_entity.pdbx_description
1 polymer ?
#
loop_
_entity_poly.entity_id
_entity_poly.type
_entity_poly.pdbx_seq_one_letter_code
_entity_poly.pdbx_strand_id
1 'polypeptide(L)'
;MKAAFHYIVKAKLIRQTEGNELDFEEINKKFENKNPIIAREAAFHYYQSWIDILLQHKGKEYVSDGEARKDLVSFIEPGASAKLQADGKEIVFNNNSFGNGIGVYFVADQTVGDTVFNFGLVEAGDEVLIHGIGNLDMKKYMIDHFICFLQSEHDYYKYFNYETKNKEIDVAYCMKMAWEDGCENIAIDTCKILETPFDLDGYD
;
A
#
# COMPACT_ATOMS: atom_id res chain seq x y z
N MET A 1 -3.16 23.25 -15.23
CA MET A 1 -2.86 21.92 -15.76
C MET A 1 -3.17 20.92 -14.66
N LYS A 2 -3.94 19.86 -14.97
CA LYS A 2 -4.17 18.72 -14.05
C LYS A 2 -2.94 17.81 -14.14
N ALA A 3 -2.57 17.16 -13.04
CA ALA A 3 -1.53 16.13 -13.08
C ALA A 3 -1.97 14.93 -13.93
N ALA A 4 -0.99 14.14 -14.37
CA ALA A 4 -1.20 12.94 -15.19
C ALA A 4 -1.60 11.71 -14.37
N PHE A 5 -1.65 11.85 -13.04
CA PHE A 5 -2.05 10.85 -12.09
C PHE A 5 -2.43 11.51 -10.76
N HIS A 6 -3.04 10.73 -9.89
CA HIS A 6 -3.41 11.14 -8.55
C HIS A 6 -3.21 9.99 -7.56
N TYR A 7 -3.51 10.25 -6.29
CA TYR A 7 -3.43 9.24 -5.24
C TYR A 7 -4.79 8.99 -4.62
N ILE A 8 -5.00 7.76 -4.19
CA ILE A 8 -6.15 7.37 -3.39
C ILE A 8 -5.69 6.60 -2.17
N VAL A 9 -6.31 6.87 -1.03
CA VAL A 9 -6.22 6.00 0.15
C VAL A 9 -7.51 5.22 0.24
N LYS A 10 -7.38 3.90 0.14
CA LYS A 10 -8.48 2.97 0.32
C LYS A 10 -8.29 2.22 1.62
N ALA A 11 -9.33 2.18 2.43
CA ALA A 11 -9.40 1.26 3.54
C ALA A 11 -10.73 0.52 3.50
N LYS A 12 -10.70 -0.75 3.86
CA LYS A 12 -11.91 -1.52 4.12
C LYS A 12 -11.72 -2.20 5.46
N LEU A 13 -12.51 -1.74 6.42
CA LEU A 13 -12.51 -2.23 7.79
C LEU A 13 -13.87 -2.90 8.03
N ILE A 14 -13.84 -4.18 8.41
CA ILE A 14 -15.07 -4.91 8.75
C ILE A 14 -15.36 -4.72 10.24
N ARG A 15 -16.56 -4.23 10.54
CA ARG A 15 -17.12 -4.18 11.89
C ARG A 15 -18.39 -5.03 11.96
N GLN A 16 -18.69 -5.61 13.10
CA GLN A 16 -19.98 -6.28 13.33
C GLN A 16 -20.83 -5.39 14.22
N THR A 17 -22.09 -5.14 13.85
CA THR A 17 -23.03 -4.29 14.60
C THR A 17 -23.93 -5.13 15.52
N GLU A 18 -24.63 -4.44 16.44
CA GLU A 18 -25.65 -5.09 17.28
C GLU A 18 -26.73 -5.71 16.39
N GLY A 19 -26.88 -7.04 16.46
CA GLY A 19 -27.84 -7.78 15.63
C GLY A 19 -27.21 -8.77 14.65
N ASN A 20 -25.90 -9.05 14.75
CA ASN A 20 -25.17 -9.95 13.85
C ASN A 20 -25.03 -9.43 12.40
N GLU A 21 -25.37 -8.17 12.13
CA GLU A 21 -25.13 -7.56 10.82
C GLU A 21 -23.64 -7.19 10.67
N LEU A 22 -23.09 -7.47 9.51
CA LEU A 22 -21.75 -7.02 9.14
C LEU A 22 -21.88 -5.61 8.55
N ASP A 23 -21.04 -4.71 9.03
CA ASP A 23 -20.97 -3.33 8.55
C ASP A 23 -19.54 -3.05 8.06
N PHE A 24 -19.46 -2.28 7.00
CA PHE A 24 -18.24 -2.04 6.26
C PHE A 24 -17.96 -0.56 6.33
N GLU A 25 -16.82 -0.20 6.92
CA GLU A 25 -16.30 1.15 6.73
C GLU A 25 -15.33 1.11 5.56
N GLU A 26 -15.86 1.47 4.39
CA GLU A 26 -15.06 1.69 3.19
C GLU A 26 -14.67 3.16 3.12
N ILE A 27 -13.37 3.41 3.29
CA ILE A 27 -12.77 4.72 3.06
C ILE A 27 -12.21 4.72 1.66
N ASN A 28 -12.59 5.71 0.86
CA ASN A 28 -12.00 5.98 -0.43
C ASN A 28 -11.77 7.48 -0.55
N LYS A 29 -10.55 7.91 -0.22
CA LYS A 29 -10.18 9.32 -0.21
C LYS A 29 -9.20 9.63 -1.33
N LYS A 30 -9.62 10.50 -2.25
CA LYS A 30 -8.80 10.99 -3.36
C LYS A 30 -7.95 12.21 -2.97
N PHE A 31 -6.71 12.22 -3.42
CA PHE A 31 -5.73 13.30 -3.26
C PHE A 31 -5.20 13.73 -4.62
N GLU A 32 -5.44 14.99 -4.98
CA GLU A 32 -5.00 15.58 -6.24
C GLU A 32 -4.22 16.87 -5.99
N ASN A 33 -3.15 17.06 -6.75
CA ASN A 33 -2.40 18.30 -6.78
C ASN A 33 -1.75 18.46 -8.17
N LYS A 34 -1.50 19.70 -8.59
CA LYS A 34 -0.74 19.94 -9.83
C LYS A 34 0.69 19.45 -9.74
N ASN A 35 1.26 19.43 -8.53
CA ASN A 35 2.54 18.81 -8.22
C ASN A 35 2.25 17.49 -7.46
N PRO A 36 2.37 16.32 -8.13
CA PRO A 36 1.94 15.04 -7.57
C PRO A 36 2.63 14.69 -6.24
N ILE A 37 3.86 15.15 -5.99
CA ILE A 37 4.56 14.86 -4.75
C ILE A 37 3.82 15.43 -3.52
N ILE A 38 3.09 16.53 -3.69
CA ILE A 38 2.28 17.13 -2.62
C ILE A 38 1.05 16.27 -2.35
N ALA A 39 0.44 15.70 -3.40
CA ALA A 39 -0.68 14.77 -3.26
C ALA A 39 -0.23 13.45 -2.62
N ARG A 40 0.96 12.96 -2.98
CA ARG A 40 1.61 11.79 -2.39
C ARG A 40 1.78 11.97 -0.88
N GLU A 41 2.39 13.09 -0.46
CA GLU A 41 2.59 13.43 0.95
C GLU A 41 1.28 13.50 1.73
N ALA A 42 0.24 14.11 1.15
CA ALA A 42 -1.08 14.19 1.78
C ALA A 42 -1.74 12.81 1.92
N ALA A 43 -1.61 11.94 0.92
CA ALA A 43 -2.12 10.58 0.96
C ALA A 43 -1.41 9.75 2.05
N PHE A 44 -0.09 9.82 2.14
CA PHE A 44 0.69 9.16 3.19
C PHE A 44 0.36 9.67 4.59
N HIS A 45 0.18 10.98 4.77
CA HIS A 45 -0.24 11.54 6.05
C HIS A 45 -1.62 11.06 6.47
N TYR A 46 -2.57 11.00 5.52
CA TYR A 46 -3.90 10.49 5.80
C TYR A 46 -3.88 8.99 6.13
N TYR A 47 -3.09 8.20 5.41
CA TYR A 47 -2.83 6.82 5.74
C TYR A 47 -2.30 6.66 7.17
N GLN A 48 -1.26 7.42 7.55
CA GLN A 48 -0.68 7.37 8.90
C GLN A 48 -1.73 7.71 9.96
N SER A 49 -2.58 8.70 9.72
CA SER A 49 -3.63 9.06 10.69
C SER A 49 -4.58 7.90 11.01
N TRP A 50 -4.85 7.02 10.03
CA TRP A 50 -5.63 5.81 10.26
C TRP A 50 -4.86 4.77 11.08
N ILE A 51 -3.57 4.58 10.77
CA ILE A 51 -2.70 3.69 11.56
C ILE A 51 -2.67 4.16 13.03
N ASP A 52 -2.50 5.45 13.27
CA ASP A 52 -2.50 6.04 14.61
C ASP A 52 -3.82 5.79 15.33
N ILE A 53 -4.97 6.01 14.67
CA ILE A 53 -6.31 5.76 15.25
C ILE A 53 -6.46 4.28 15.65
N LEU A 54 -6.04 3.35 14.79
CA LEU A 54 -6.15 1.92 15.05
C LEU A 54 -5.23 1.45 16.18
N LEU A 55 -4.01 2.00 16.28
CA LEU A 55 -3.08 1.71 17.36
C LEU A 55 -3.56 2.32 18.69
N GLN A 56 -4.07 3.55 18.68
CA GLN A 56 -4.64 4.21 19.86
C GLN A 56 -5.81 3.41 20.44
N HIS A 57 -6.64 2.79 19.59
CA HIS A 57 -7.71 1.89 20.04
C HIS A 57 -7.17 0.68 20.82
N LYS A 58 -5.93 0.27 20.57
CA LYS A 58 -5.23 -0.79 21.31
C LYS A 58 -4.42 -0.26 22.50
N GLY A 59 -4.49 1.04 22.80
CA GLY A 59 -3.66 1.69 23.83
C GLY A 59 -2.18 1.73 23.45
N LYS A 60 -1.87 1.79 22.15
CA LYS A 60 -0.52 1.83 21.60
C LYS A 60 -0.28 3.09 20.79
N GLU A 61 0.99 3.44 20.61
CA GLU A 61 1.45 4.49 19.72
C GLU A 61 2.23 3.88 18.56
N TYR A 62 2.35 4.61 17.45
CA TYR A 62 3.16 4.17 16.32
C TYR A 62 4.65 4.21 16.67
N VAL A 63 5.36 3.11 16.37
CA VAL A 63 6.80 2.98 16.58
C VAL A 63 7.51 2.74 15.25
N SER A 64 7.05 1.74 14.49
CA SER A 64 7.54 1.41 13.14
C SER A 64 6.48 0.68 12.34
N ASP A 65 6.67 0.58 11.02
CA ASP A 65 5.76 -0.14 10.13
C ASP A 65 5.70 -1.64 10.49
N GLY A 66 6.86 -2.24 10.78
CA GLY A 66 6.97 -3.62 11.20
C GLY A 66 6.24 -3.93 12.52
N GLU A 67 6.27 -3.02 13.49
CA GLU A 67 5.50 -3.17 14.73
C GLU A 67 4.01 -2.92 14.50
N ALA A 68 3.65 -1.90 13.71
CA ALA A 68 2.25 -1.63 13.35
C ALA A 68 1.61 -2.82 12.64
N ARG A 69 2.32 -3.51 11.73
CA ARG A 69 1.85 -4.75 11.08
C ARG A 69 1.51 -5.85 12.08
N LYS A 70 2.39 -6.09 13.06
CA LYS A 70 2.17 -7.09 14.11
C LYS A 70 1.01 -6.70 15.00
N ASP A 71 0.93 -5.43 15.37
CA ASP A 71 -0.07 -4.94 16.30
C ASP A 71 -1.45 -4.81 15.67
N LEU A 72 -1.54 -4.53 14.37
CA LEU A 72 -2.82 -4.38 13.66
C LEU A 72 -3.28 -5.69 13.00
N VAL A 73 -2.53 -6.79 13.14
CA VAL A 73 -2.87 -8.08 12.53
C VAL A 73 -4.30 -8.52 12.84
N SER A 74 -4.82 -8.26 14.04
CA SER A 74 -6.19 -8.67 14.40
C SER A 74 -7.30 -7.93 13.63
N PHE A 75 -7.01 -6.75 13.07
CA PHE A 75 -7.95 -6.00 12.23
C PHE A 75 -7.88 -6.44 10.75
N ILE A 76 -6.78 -7.08 10.37
CA ILE A 76 -6.32 -7.25 8.99
C ILE A 76 -6.39 -8.71 8.55
N GLU A 77 -5.83 -9.57 9.39
CA GLU A 77 -5.96 -11.02 9.36
C GLU A 77 -6.61 -11.46 10.65
N PRO A 78 -7.90 -11.19 10.82
CA PRO A 78 -8.59 -11.90 11.84
C PRO A 78 -8.55 -13.38 11.49
N GLY A 79 -7.66 -14.12 12.17
CA GLY A 79 -7.72 -15.58 12.17
C GLY A 79 -9.11 -16.04 12.58
N ALA A 80 -9.37 -17.35 12.46
CA ALA A 80 -10.65 -17.97 12.79
C ALA A 80 -11.34 -17.30 13.98
N SER A 81 -12.34 -16.46 13.69
CA SER A 81 -13.10 -15.68 14.68
C SER A 81 -12.23 -15.02 15.75
N ALA A 82 -11.38 -14.06 15.36
CA ALA A 82 -10.87 -13.10 16.33
C ALA A 82 -12.07 -12.38 17.00
N LYS A 83 -11.99 -12.18 18.31
CA LYS A 83 -13.00 -11.54 19.15
C LYS A 83 -12.38 -10.30 19.78
N LEU A 84 -12.89 -9.11 19.49
CA LEU A 84 -12.45 -7.87 20.12
C LEU A 84 -13.55 -7.40 21.07
N GLN A 85 -13.21 -7.06 22.31
CA GLN A 85 -14.16 -6.42 23.21
C GLN A 85 -13.91 -4.92 23.26
N ALA A 86 -14.89 -4.15 22.82
CA ALA A 86 -14.93 -2.71 22.96
C ALA A 86 -16.31 -2.31 23.46
N ASP A 87 -16.36 -1.49 24.52
CA ASP A 87 -17.61 -0.95 25.09
C ASP A 87 -18.66 -2.01 25.47
N GLY A 88 -18.19 -3.16 25.97
CA GLY A 88 -19.03 -4.30 26.35
C GLY A 88 -19.59 -5.12 25.18
N LYS A 89 -19.13 -4.87 23.95
CA LYS A 89 -19.56 -5.57 22.72
C LYS A 89 -18.45 -6.44 22.16
N GLU A 90 -18.80 -7.64 21.70
CA GLU A 90 -17.89 -8.60 21.09
C GLU A 90 -17.91 -8.45 19.55
N ILE A 91 -16.74 -8.17 18.96
CA ILE A 91 -16.53 -8.02 17.52
C ILE A 91 -16.02 -9.35 16.97
N VAL A 92 -16.77 -10.03 16.09
CA VAL A 92 -16.32 -11.27 15.44
C VAL A 92 -15.90 -11.01 14.00
N PHE A 93 -14.75 -11.54 13.62
CA PHE A 93 -14.23 -11.41 12.27
C PHE A 93 -14.26 -12.75 11.50
N ASN A 94 -14.54 -12.73 10.19
CA ASN A 94 -14.71 -13.94 9.36
C ASN A 94 -13.52 -14.21 8.41
N ASN A 95 -13.23 -15.50 8.17
CA ASN A 95 -12.10 -16.05 7.42
C ASN A 95 -12.09 -15.73 5.90
N ASN A 96 -13.18 -15.17 5.36
CA ASN A 96 -13.31 -14.87 3.92
C ASN A 96 -13.18 -13.37 3.59
N SER A 97 -12.60 -12.58 4.49
CA SER A 97 -12.43 -11.14 4.29
C SER A 97 -11.26 -10.83 3.35
N PHE A 98 -11.51 -11.04 2.05
CA PHE A 98 -10.79 -10.37 0.98
C PHE A 98 -10.91 -8.85 1.16
N GLY A 99 -9.78 -8.15 1.15
CA GLY A 99 -9.74 -6.69 1.14
C GLY A 99 -9.71 -6.00 2.50
N ASN A 100 -9.51 -6.70 3.62
CA ASN A 100 -9.30 -6.00 4.89
C ASN A 100 -7.92 -5.35 4.94
N GLY A 101 -7.90 -4.05 5.17
CA GLY A 101 -6.66 -3.31 5.29
C GLY A 101 -6.81 -1.88 4.82
N ILE A 102 -5.67 -1.21 4.79
CA ILE A 102 -5.53 0.16 4.33
C ILE A 102 -4.34 0.24 3.39
N GLY A 103 -4.52 0.90 2.25
CA GLY A 103 -3.51 1.07 1.23
C GLY A 103 -3.52 2.46 0.61
N VAL A 104 -2.33 2.90 0.22
CA VAL A 104 -2.08 4.06 -0.63
C VAL A 104 -1.85 3.56 -2.04
N TYR A 105 -2.63 4.08 -2.98
CA TYR A 105 -2.55 3.71 -4.38
C TYR A 105 -2.23 4.94 -5.22
N PHE A 106 -1.32 4.77 -6.17
CA PHE A 106 -1.14 5.66 -7.30
C PHE A 106 -2.18 5.29 -8.37
N VAL A 107 -2.80 6.28 -9.00
CA VAL A 107 -3.82 6.07 -10.04
C VAL A 107 -3.47 6.87 -11.29
N ALA A 108 -3.25 6.17 -12.40
CA ALA A 108 -2.93 6.81 -13.67
C ALA A 108 -4.16 7.53 -14.25
N ASP A 109 -4.05 8.82 -14.54
CA ASP A 109 -5.06 9.56 -15.31
C ASP A 109 -4.74 9.58 -16.82
N GLN A 110 -3.51 9.22 -17.19
CA GLN A 110 -3.02 9.17 -18.57
C GLN A 110 -2.24 7.87 -18.78
N THR A 111 -2.58 7.12 -19.83
CA THR A 111 -1.83 5.92 -20.23
C THR A 111 -0.42 6.29 -20.66
N VAL A 112 0.55 5.52 -20.19
CA VAL A 112 1.94 5.61 -20.62
C VAL A 112 2.36 4.24 -21.16
N GLY A 113 2.92 4.24 -22.37
CA GLY A 113 3.16 3.04 -23.18
C GLY A 113 4.17 2.04 -22.58
N ASP A 114 4.12 0.79 -23.04
CA ASP A 114 5.02 -0.32 -22.64
C ASP A 114 6.51 -0.01 -22.77
N THR A 115 6.90 0.94 -23.61
CA THR A 115 8.31 1.32 -23.81
C THR A 115 8.88 2.14 -22.66
N VAL A 116 8.04 2.64 -21.75
CA VAL A 116 8.44 3.51 -20.64
C VAL A 116 8.64 2.73 -19.35
N PHE A 117 7.90 1.64 -19.13
CA PHE A 117 7.97 0.86 -17.89
C PHE A 117 8.56 -0.52 -18.13
N ASN A 118 9.46 -0.92 -17.26
CA ASN A 118 10.05 -2.26 -17.28
C ASN A 118 9.03 -3.39 -16.98
N PHE A 119 7.85 -3.05 -16.44
CA PHE A 119 6.85 -4.01 -15.96
C PHE A 119 5.52 -4.00 -16.74
N GLY A 120 5.51 -3.34 -17.90
CA GLY A 120 4.37 -3.30 -18.82
C GLY A 120 3.53 -2.02 -18.76
N LEU A 121 2.51 -1.96 -19.60
CA LEU A 121 1.60 -0.84 -19.76
C LEU A 121 0.88 -0.52 -18.44
N VAL A 122 0.88 0.75 -18.06
CA VAL A 122 -0.05 1.28 -17.05
C VAL A 122 -1.11 2.09 -17.79
N GLU A 123 -2.33 1.59 -17.80
CA GLU A 123 -3.48 2.20 -18.47
C GLU A 123 -4.13 3.28 -17.60
N ALA A 124 -4.74 4.27 -18.25
CA ALA A 124 -5.54 5.26 -17.54
C ALA A 124 -6.68 4.58 -16.76
N GLY A 125 -6.74 4.83 -15.46
CA GLY A 125 -7.67 4.21 -14.52
C GLY A 125 -7.03 3.10 -13.67
N ASP A 126 -5.84 2.62 -14.01
CA ASP A 126 -5.14 1.61 -13.22
C ASP A 126 -4.78 2.15 -11.84
N GLU A 127 -5.04 1.33 -10.83
CA GLU A 127 -4.69 1.60 -9.44
C GLU A 127 -3.54 0.70 -9.01
N VAL A 128 -2.41 1.31 -8.68
CA VAL A 128 -1.17 0.61 -8.33
C VAL A 128 -0.90 0.84 -6.85
N LEU A 129 -0.84 -0.23 -6.06
CA LEU A 129 -0.57 -0.15 -4.62
C LEU A 129 0.90 0.23 -4.38
N ILE A 130 1.13 1.37 -3.72
CA ILE A 130 2.48 1.86 -3.41
C ILE A 130 2.80 1.80 -1.92
N HIS A 131 1.82 1.54 -1.06
CA HIS A 131 2.02 1.17 0.35
C HIS A 131 0.75 0.61 0.96
N GLY A 132 0.85 -0.33 1.91
CA GLY A 132 -0.31 -0.76 2.68
C GLY A 132 -0.03 -1.82 3.73
N ILE A 133 -0.98 -1.96 4.64
CA ILE A 133 -1.04 -3.04 5.64
C ILE A 133 -2.43 -3.67 5.48
N GLY A 134 -2.48 -4.98 5.21
CA GLY A 134 -3.75 -5.60 4.87
C GLY A 134 -3.66 -6.92 4.12
N ASN A 135 -4.77 -7.63 4.06
CA ASN A 135 -5.05 -8.61 3.01
C ASN A 135 -5.55 -7.89 1.74
N LEU A 136 -4.73 -6.97 1.23
CA LEU A 136 -5.03 -6.09 0.08
C LEU A 136 -4.78 -6.83 -1.24
N ASP A 137 -5.41 -7.99 -1.48
CA ASP A 137 -5.25 -8.79 -2.73
C ASP A 137 -3.78 -9.09 -3.15
N MET A 138 -2.84 -8.88 -2.22
CA MET A 138 -1.39 -8.98 -2.44
C MET A 138 -0.82 -10.25 -1.82
N LYS A 139 -1.65 -11.10 -1.19
CA LYS A 139 -1.21 -12.37 -0.59
C LYS A 139 -0.58 -13.35 -1.59
N LYS A 140 -0.62 -13.03 -2.89
CA LYS A 140 0.01 -13.82 -3.95
C LYS A 140 1.14 -13.10 -4.71
N TYR A 141 1.36 -11.82 -4.43
CA TYR A 141 2.36 -11.01 -5.13
C TYR A 141 3.54 -10.77 -4.20
N MET A 142 4.68 -11.29 -4.62
CA MET A 142 5.93 -11.27 -3.90
C MET A 142 6.40 -9.82 -3.70
N ILE A 143 7.19 -9.60 -2.65
CA ILE A 143 7.95 -8.36 -2.31
C ILE A 143 8.42 -7.60 -3.56
N ASP A 144 8.94 -8.31 -4.55
CA ASP A 144 9.45 -7.78 -5.82
C ASP A 144 8.41 -6.92 -6.56
N HIS A 145 7.12 -7.31 -6.52
CA HIS A 145 6.05 -6.57 -7.19
C HIS A 145 5.82 -5.20 -6.55
N PHE A 146 6.04 -5.08 -5.24
CA PHE A 146 5.90 -3.81 -4.55
C PHE A 146 7.00 -2.82 -4.96
N ILE A 147 8.23 -3.31 -5.11
CA ILE A 147 9.33 -2.51 -5.67
C ILE A 147 9.03 -2.12 -7.13
N CYS A 148 8.49 -3.03 -7.94
CA CYS A 148 8.07 -2.72 -9.31
C CYS A 148 7.00 -1.62 -9.36
N PHE A 149 6.06 -1.61 -8.41
CA PHE A 149 5.01 -0.60 -8.30
C PHE A 149 5.55 0.77 -7.89
N LEU A 150 6.48 0.81 -6.93
CA LEU A 150 7.18 2.04 -6.55
C LEU A 150 8.07 2.57 -7.68
N GLN A 151 8.69 1.67 -8.45
CA GLN A 151 9.43 2.05 -9.66
C GLN A 151 8.48 2.58 -10.74
N SER A 152 7.32 1.96 -10.95
CA SER A 152 6.31 2.45 -11.90
C SER A 152 5.82 3.85 -11.51
N GLU A 153 5.59 4.10 -10.21
CA GLU A 153 5.32 5.45 -9.70
C GLU A 153 6.44 6.42 -10.11
N HIS A 154 7.71 6.08 -9.83
CA HIS A 154 8.87 6.92 -10.17
C HIS A 154 8.98 7.22 -11.66
N ASP A 155 8.77 6.22 -12.52
CA ASP A 155 8.81 6.38 -13.97
C ASP A 155 7.73 7.36 -14.46
N TYR A 156 6.56 7.41 -13.82
CA TYR A 156 5.54 8.45 -14.10
C TYR A 156 6.01 9.86 -13.74
N TYR A 157 6.72 10.04 -12.62
CA TYR A 157 7.32 11.34 -12.29
C TYR A 157 8.32 11.77 -13.35
N LYS A 158 9.18 10.84 -13.78
CA LYS A 158 10.21 11.10 -14.78
C LYS A 158 9.63 11.40 -16.16
N TYR A 159 8.68 10.59 -16.63
CA TYR A 159 8.09 10.72 -17.96
C TYR A 159 7.38 12.06 -18.16
N PHE A 160 6.63 12.52 -17.15
CA PHE A 160 5.92 13.79 -17.18
C PHE A 160 6.72 14.98 -16.61
N ASN A 161 7.99 14.76 -16.25
CA ASN A 161 8.89 15.78 -15.71
C ASN A 161 8.34 16.49 -14.46
N TYR A 162 7.78 15.71 -13.53
CA TYR A 162 7.33 16.20 -12.23
C TYR A 162 8.49 16.26 -11.22
N GLU A 163 8.41 17.22 -10.30
CA GLU A 163 9.36 17.35 -9.20
C GLU A 163 9.19 16.21 -8.19
N THR A 164 10.30 15.63 -7.73
CA THR A 164 10.36 14.54 -6.74
C THR A 164 10.70 15.02 -5.32
N LYS A 165 10.98 16.33 -5.16
CA LYS A 165 11.53 16.94 -3.93
C LYS A 165 12.80 16.26 -3.41
N ASN A 166 13.63 15.72 -4.31
CA ASN A 166 14.86 14.98 -3.98
C ASN A 166 14.61 13.74 -3.09
N LYS A 167 13.42 13.13 -3.18
CA LYS A 167 13.07 11.90 -2.44
C LYS A 167 13.45 10.63 -3.18
N GLU A 168 14.27 10.74 -4.21
CA GLU A 168 14.68 9.59 -5.02
C GLU A 168 15.78 8.82 -4.29
N ILE A 169 15.57 7.51 -4.12
CA ILE A 169 16.54 6.60 -3.52
C ILE A 169 16.80 5.43 -4.46
N ASP A 170 18.01 4.88 -4.39
CA ASP A 170 18.37 3.63 -5.05
C ASP A 170 18.10 2.47 -4.10
N VAL A 171 17.35 1.47 -4.55
CA VAL A 171 17.02 0.26 -3.78
C VAL A 171 17.54 -0.96 -4.52
N ALA A 172 18.30 -1.79 -3.80
CA ALA A 172 18.71 -3.10 -4.28
C ALA A 172 17.60 -4.11 -3.96
N TYR A 173 17.21 -4.93 -4.94
CA TYR A 173 16.19 -5.97 -4.74
C TYR A 173 16.52 -7.24 -5.55
N CYS A 174 15.95 -8.36 -5.14
CA CYS A 174 16.13 -9.65 -5.80
C CYS A 174 14.79 -10.14 -6.35
N MET A 175 14.66 -10.28 -7.68
CA MET A 175 13.49 -10.91 -8.28
C MET A 175 13.50 -12.42 -8.05
N LYS A 176 12.56 -12.92 -7.25
CA LYS A 176 12.43 -14.34 -6.94
C LYS A 176 11.91 -15.19 -8.11
N MET A 177 11.47 -14.60 -9.24
CA MET A 177 11.31 -15.37 -10.49
C MET A 177 12.63 -16.00 -10.98
N ALA A 178 13.79 -15.44 -10.60
CA ALA A 178 15.09 -16.07 -10.86
C ALA A 178 15.27 -17.41 -10.11
N TRP A 179 14.51 -17.66 -9.04
CA TRP A 179 14.64 -18.85 -8.20
C TRP A 179 13.89 -20.06 -8.77
N GLU A 180 12.75 -19.86 -9.43
CA GLU A 180 11.93 -20.95 -9.97
C GLU A 180 12.50 -21.52 -11.29
N ASP A 181 13.28 -20.72 -12.03
CA ASP A 181 13.93 -21.11 -13.29
C ASP A 181 15.36 -21.68 -13.10
N GLY A 182 15.80 -21.91 -11.87
CA GLY A 182 17.11 -22.52 -11.59
C GLY A 182 18.30 -21.61 -11.89
N CYS A 183 18.15 -20.28 -11.82
CA CYS A 183 19.30 -19.38 -11.91
C CYS A 183 20.18 -19.55 -10.65
N GLU A 184 21.35 -20.16 -10.83
CA GLU A 184 22.34 -20.40 -9.77
C GLU A 184 22.95 -19.10 -9.19
N ASN A 185 22.68 -17.94 -9.80
CA ASN A 185 23.17 -16.64 -9.36
C ASN A 185 21.99 -15.72 -9.05
N ILE A 186 21.90 -15.30 -7.78
CA ILE A 186 21.03 -14.22 -7.34
C ILE A 186 21.48 -12.95 -8.06
N ALA A 187 20.75 -12.53 -9.10
CA ALA A 187 20.94 -11.22 -9.71
C ALA A 187 20.29 -10.19 -8.79
N ILE A 188 21.11 -9.53 -7.96
CA ILE A 188 20.71 -8.31 -7.27
C ILE A 188 20.59 -7.23 -8.35
N ASP A 189 19.38 -6.72 -8.54
CA ASP A 189 19.14 -5.56 -9.40
C ASP A 189 18.99 -4.30 -8.54
N THR A 190 19.16 -3.14 -9.15
CA THR A 190 19.01 -1.83 -8.50
C THR A 190 18.03 -0.98 -9.28
N CYS A 191 17.03 -0.42 -8.61
CA CYS A 191 16.10 0.53 -9.22
C CYS A 191 16.01 1.83 -8.40
N LYS A 192 15.52 2.89 -9.05
CA LYS A 192 15.17 4.14 -8.39
C LYS A 192 13.70 4.14 -8.03
N ILE A 193 13.42 4.53 -6.79
CA ILE A 193 12.05 4.73 -6.29
C ILE A 193 11.96 6.07 -5.56
N LEU A 194 10.72 6.48 -5.26
CA LEU A 194 10.48 7.56 -4.30
C LEU A 194 10.43 6.97 -2.89
N GLU A 195 11.28 7.48 -2.00
CA GLU A 195 11.31 7.14 -0.58
C GLU A 195 9.88 7.15 0.01
N THR A 196 9.52 6.08 0.69
CA THR A 196 8.29 6.00 1.47
C THR A 196 8.61 6.29 2.94
N PRO A 197 7.68 6.86 3.73
CA PRO A 197 7.92 7.11 5.14
C PRO A 197 7.95 5.83 6.00
N PHE A 198 7.93 4.65 5.37
CA PHE A 198 7.84 3.36 6.02
C PHE A 198 9.07 2.53 5.70
N ASP A 199 9.55 1.81 6.70
CA ASP A 199 10.66 0.88 6.53
C ASP A 199 10.31 -0.14 5.46
N LEU A 200 11.23 -0.31 4.51
CA LEU A 200 11.20 -1.41 3.56
C LEU A 200 11.85 -2.67 4.17
N ASP A 201 12.13 -2.68 5.48
CA ASP A 201 12.72 -3.82 6.18
C ASP A 201 11.76 -5.02 6.13
N GLY A 202 12.22 -6.12 5.54
CA GLY A 202 11.40 -7.26 5.12
C GLY A 202 11.16 -7.32 3.61
N TYR A 203 11.72 -6.38 2.84
CA TYR A 203 11.81 -6.36 1.38
C TYR A 203 13.28 -6.45 0.88
N ASP A 204 14.25 -6.53 1.79
CA ASP A 204 15.72 -6.58 1.63
C ASP A 204 16.35 -7.97 1.83
#